data_AF-B9RE02-F1
#
_entry.id   AF-B9RE02-F1
#
_cell.length_a   1.000
_cell.length_b   1.000
_cell.length_c   1.000
_cell.angle_alpha   90.00
_cell.angle_beta   90.00
_cell.angle_gamma   90.00
#
_symmetry.space_group_name_H-M   'P 1'
#
loop_
_entity.id
_entity.type
_entity.pdbx_description
1 polymer ?
#
loop_
_entity_poly.entity_id
_entity_poly.type
_entity_poly.pdbx_seq_one_letter_code
_entity_poly.pdbx_strand_id
1 'polypeptide(L)'
;MRHRQIQICQHSIPSYFWQWPESQINLAGHCDPATNASQKLSKGIRNCQNQGVKVMLSIGGGQGNYSLSSNADARNVAEYLGKSNSRPLGGAVLDGIDFDIENGDGRYYPALVRRLSELRVYLTAAPQCPFPDRYLNDALSTSFSPMFGSSFTTMLSSSKPDNFKNSWNKWTSSVSASKFFVGLPASRAAAGDGYVTTNDLKTQVLPFVKSSSKYGGVMISDKYNDDRTGYSSKIKDSV
;
A
#
# COMPACT_ATOMS: atom_id res chain seq x y z
N MET A 1 -10.90 -18.63 10.57
CA MET A 1 -10.88 -17.76 9.37
C MET A 1 -9.42 -17.49 9.04
N ARG A 2 -8.95 -17.81 7.82
CA ARG A 2 -7.55 -17.55 7.43
C ARG A 2 -7.37 -16.04 7.26
N HIS A 3 -6.54 -15.42 8.09
CA HIS A 3 -6.11 -14.02 7.95
C HIS A 3 -5.57 -13.81 6.54
N ARG A 4 -6.24 -12.97 5.74
CA ARG A 4 -5.79 -12.64 4.38
C ARG A 4 -4.62 -11.67 4.50
N GLN A 5 -3.40 -12.19 4.45
CA GLN A 5 -2.20 -11.35 4.39
C GLN A 5 -2.09 -10.70 3.01
N ILE A 6 -1.69 -9.43 3.04
CA ILE A 6 -1.48 -8.53 1.90
C ILE A 6 0.01 -8.18 1.98
N GLN A 7 0.80 -8.62 1.01
CA GLN A 7 2.23 -8.32 0.92
C GLN A 7 2.49 -7.34 -0.22
N ILE A 8 3.05 -6.19 0.12
CA ILE A 8 3.26 -5.08 -0.81
C ILE A 8 4.72 -5.10 -1.27
N CYS A 9 4.95 -5.11 -2.59
CA CYS A 9 6.26 -4.90 -3.21
C CYS A 9 6.34 -3.46 -3.71
N GLN A 10 7.25 -2.65 -3.18
CA GLN A 10 7.36 -1.23 -3.51
C GLN A 10 8.03 -0.99 -4.88
N HIS A 11 7.53 -0.01 -5.63
CA HIS A 11 8.04 0.44 -6.92
C HIS A 11 7.85 1.95 -7.06
N SER A 12 8.94 2.69 -7.19
CA SER A 12 8.90 4.11 -7.57
C SER A 12 8.84 4.22 -9.10
N ILE A 13 7.92 5.01 -9.67
CA ILE A 13 7.78 5.22 -11.13
C ILE A 13 8.44 6.56 -11.51
N PRO A 14 9.67 6.60 -12.08
CA PRO A 14 10.34 7.87 -12.36
C PRO A 14 9.50 8.83 -13.23
N SER A 15 9.41 10.10 -12.82
CA SER A 15 8.70 11.17 -13.50
C SER A 15 9.55 11.82 -14.57
N TYR A 16 9.70 11.20 -15.73
CA TYR A 16 10.02 11.98 -16.93
C TYR A 16 9.24 11.44 -18.13
N PHE A 17 8.64 12.40 -18.83
CA PHE A 17 8.08 12.33 -20.17
C PHE A 17 8.53 11.09 -20.93
N TRP A 18 7.58 10.23 -21.30
CA TRP A 18 7.75 8.98 -22.04
C TRP A 18 8.80 9.09 -23.18
N GLN A 19 10.06 8.80 -22.84
CA GLN A 19 10.97 8.06 -23.69
C GLN A 19 11.19 6.73 -22.98
N TRP A 20 10.52 5.70 -23.49
CA TRP A 20 10.92 4.32 -23.24
C TRP A 20 12.44 4.22 -23.49
N PRO A 21 13.23 3.63 -22.56
CA PRO A 21 12.88 2.49 -21.71
C PRO A 21 13.12 2.63 -20.18
N GLU A 22 12.99 3.81 -19.56
CA GLU A 22 13.51 4.04 -18.18
C GLU A 22 12.52 3.88 -16.99
N SER A 23 11.41 3.14 -17.10
CA SER A 23 10.63 2.80 -15.88
C SER A 23 11.38 1.73 -15.06
N GLN A 24 12.08 2.14 -13.99
CA GLN A 24 12.87 1.23 -13.17
C GLN A 24 12.15 0.81 -11.89
N ILE A 25 12.03 -0.51 -11.65
CA ILE A 25 11.66 -1.01 -10.33
C ILE A 25 12.87 -0.91 -9.40
N ASN A 26 12.70 -0.13 -8.32
CA ASN A 26 13.62 -0.13 -7.20
C ASN A 26 13.10 -1.08 -6.11
N LEU A 27 13.74 -2.26 -5.99
CA LEU A 27 13.53 -3.20 -4.87
C LEU A 27 14.73 -3.16 -3.91
N ALA A 28 15.34 -1.98 -3.74
CA ALA A 28 16.62 -1.81 -3.06
C ALA A 28 17.65 -2.83 -3.56
N GLY A 29 18.38 -3.48 -2.66
CA GLY A 29 19.37 -4.52 -3.01
C GLY A 29 18.77 -5.88 -3.38
N HIS A 30 17.44 -6.05 -3.44
CA HIS A 30 16.84 -7.36 -3.69
C HIS A 30 16.93 -7.77 -5.15
N CYS A 31 16.83 -6.83 -6.09
CA CYS A 31 16.78 -7.10 -7.51
C CYS A 31 17.42 -5.96 -8.29
N ASP A 32 18.39 -6.30 -9.14
CA ASP A 32 18.75 -5.45 -10.28
C ASP A 32 17.83 -5.84 -11.45
N PRO A 33 17.00 -4.92 -11.98
CA PRO A 33 16.17 -5.15 -13.16
C PRO A 33 16.96 -5.69 -14.37
N ALA A 34 18.27 -5.46 -14.45
CA ALA A 34 19.15 -5.95 -15.50
C ALA A 34 19.58 -7.43 -15.35
N THR A 35 19.13 -8.14 -14.31
CA THR A 35 19.55 -9.52 -13.99
C THR A 35 18.38 -10.51 -13.88
N ASN A 36 18.68 -11.82 -13.71
CA ASN A 36 17.72 -12.92 -13.46
C ASN A 36 16.85 -12.76 -12.17
N ALA A 37 16.89 -11.60 -11.52
CA ALA A 37 16.14 -11.30 -10.30
C ALA A 37 14.61 -11.38 -10.50
N SER A 38 14.12 -11.04 -11.69
CA SER A 38 12.69 -11.12 -12.06
C SER A 38 12.12 -12.55 -11.96
N GLN A 39 12.91 -13.59 -12.25
CA GLN A 39 12.47 -14.99 -12.12
C GLN A 39 12.33 -15.43 -10.67
N LYS A 40 13.26 -15.03 -9.79
CA LYS A 40 13.20 -15.35 -8.35
C LYS A 40 11.99 -14.69 -7.69
N LEU A 41 11.72 -13.43 -8.03
CA LEU A 41 10.53 -12.71 -7.60
C LEU A 41 9.25 -13.38 -8.09
N SER A 42 9.19 -13.75 -9.36
CA SER A 42 8.03 -14.43 -9.94
C SER A 42 7.69 -15.73 -9.18
N LYS A 43 8.70 -16.52 -8.80
CA LYS A 43 8.51 -17.72 -7.96
C LYS A 43 8.03 -17.36 -6.56
N GLY A 44 8.61 -16.34 -5.92
CA GLY A 44 8.19 -15.85 -4.61
C GLY A 44 6.72 -15.41 -4.60
N ILE A 45 6.32 -14.60 -5.59
CA ILE A 45 4.94 -14.15 -5.78
C ILE A 45 3.98 -15.34 -5.86
N ARG A 46 4.26 -16.30 -6.74
CA ARG A 46 3.42 -17.51 -6.89
C ARG A 46 3.36 -18.34 -5.60
N ASN A 47 4.46 -18.46 -4.87
CA ASN A 47 4.49 -19.17 -3.59
C ASN A 47 3.61 -18.48 -2.53
N CYS A 48 3.62 -17.15 -2.46
CA CYS A 48 2.74 -16.39 -1.58
C CYS A 48 1.27 -16.57 -1.99
N GLN A 49 0.97 -16.43 -3.28
CA GLN A 49 -0.38 -16.58 -3.82
C GLN A 49 -0.95 -17.99 -3.61
N ASN A 50 -0.14 -19.03 -3.76
CA ASN A 50 -0.53 -20.42 -3.47
C ASN A 50 -0.87 -20.65 -1.98
N GLN A 51 -0.38 -19.80 -1.09
CA GLN A 51 -0.73 -19.80 0.34
C GLN A 51 -1.93 -18.90 0.66
N GLY A 52 -2.55 -18.28 -0.35
CA GLY A 52 -3.68 -17.36 -0.20
C GLY A 52 -3.26 -15.94 0.22
N VAL A 53 -1.98 -15.60 0.13
CA VAL A 53 -1.45 -14.25 0.36
C VAL A 53 -1.58 -13.44 -0.92
N LYS A 54 -2.17 -12.25 -0.82
CA LYS A 54 -2.26 -11.33 -1.95
C LYS A 54 -0.96 -10.55 -2.10
N VAL A 55 -0.47 -10.40 -3.33
CA VAL A 55 0.74 -9.64 -3.61
C VAL A 55 0.43 -8.47 -4.53
N MET A 56 0.73 -7.25 -4.09
CA MET A 56 0.45 -6.01 -4.81
C MET A 56 1.74 -5.30 -5.20
N LEU A 57 1.69 -4.55 -6.31
CA LEU A 57 2.72 -3.58 -6.66
C LEU A 57 2.37 -2.24 -6.03
N SER A 58 3.18 -1.76 -5.11
CA SER A 58 3.05 -0.38 -4.62
C SER A 58 3.72 0.58 -5.58
N ILE A 59 3.01 1.65 -5.94
CA ILE A 59 3.53 2.76 -6.72
C ILE A 59 3.81 3.95 -5.80
N GLY A 60 4.97 4.57 -5.99
CA GLY A 60 5.39 5.77 -5.26
C GLY A 60 6.53 5.51 -4.27
N GLY A 61 6.28 5.78 -2.99
CA GLY A 61 7.20 5.72 -1.85
C GLY A 61 7.85 7.06 -1.50
N GLY A 62 8.50 7.14 -0.34
CA GLY A 62 9.17 8.36 0.13
C GLY A 62 10.42 8.78 -0.66
N GLN A 63 10.83 8.00 -1.67
CA GLN A 63 12.03 8.25 -2.49
C GLN A 63 11.70 8.22 -3.98
N GLY A 64 12.49 8.95 -4.77
CA GLY A 64 12.35 9.05 -6.22
C GLY A 64 11.40 10.17 -6.66
N ASN A 65 11.60 10.63 -7.89
CA ASN A 65 10.70 11.61 -8.50
C ASN A 65 9.65 10.83 -9.28
N TYR A 66 8.37 10.93 -8.93
CA TYR A 66 7.27 10.30 -9.67
C TYR A 66 6.09 11.25 -9.77
N SER A 67 5.40 11.23 -10.90
CA SER A 67 4.25 12.10 -11.15
C SER A 67 3.49 11.62 -12.36
N LEU A 68 2.25 12.11 -12.48
CA LEU A 68 1.44 11.98 -13.67
C LEU A 68 1.32 13.36 -14.32
N SER A 69 1.43 13.43 -15.64
CA SER A 69 1.42 14.69 -16.38
C SER A 69 0.03 15.04 -16.94
N SER A 70 -0.83 14.06 -17.14
CA SER A 70 -2.18 14.23 -17.69
C SER A 70 -3.10 13.05 -17.40
N ASN A 71 -4.41 13.19 -17.66
CA ASN A 71 -5.34 12.05 -17.64
C ASN A 71 -5.00 10.98 -18.70
N ALA A 72 -4.41 11.36 -19.83
CA ALA A 72 -3.96 10.42 -20.85
C ALA A 72 -2.76 9.60 -20.34
N ASP A 73 -1.83 10.27 -19.68
CA ASP A 73 -0.67 9.65 -19.02
C ASP A 73 -1.11 8.66 -17.93
N ALA A 74 -2.04 9.07 -17.06
CA ALA A 74 -2.66 8.20 -16.06
C ALA A 74 -3.30 6.94 -16.66
N ARG A 75 -3.96 7.05 -17.82
CA ARG A 75 -4.52 5.88 -18.52
C ARG A 75 -3.43 4.98 -19.08
N ASN A 76 -2.37 5.54 -19.67
CA ASN A 76 -1.24 4.75 -20.18
C ASN A 76 -0.55 3.97 -19.06
N VAL A 77 -0.33 4.61 -17.91
CA VAL A 77 0.19 3.94 -16.71
C VAL A 77 -0.77 2.84 -16.24
N ALA A 78 -2.09 3.08 -16.23
CA ALA A 78 -3.07 2.06 -15.86
C ALA A 78 -3.02 0.83 -16.79
N GLU A 79 -2.88 1.04 -18.11
CA GLU A 79 -2.74 -0.04 -19.09
C GLU A 79 -1.45 -0.82 -18.88
N TYR A 80 -0.34 -0.12 -18.62
CA TYR A 80 0.94 -0.74 -18.31
C TYR A 80 0.85 -1.61 -17.05
N LEU A 81 0.29 -1.08 -15.96
CA LEU A 81 0.17 -1.77 -14.68
C LEU A 81 -0.87 -2.91 -14.71
N GLY A 82 -2.00 -2.69 -15.38
CA GLY A 82 -3.16 -3.60 -15.34
C GLY A 82 -3.16 -4.69 -16.42
N LYS A 83 -2.51 -4.48 -17.57
CA LYS A 83 -2.56 -5.44 -18.69
C LYS A 83 -1.21 -6.04 -19.11
N SER A 84 -0.09 -5.38 -18.84
CA SER A 84 1.12 -5.57 -19.66
C SER A 84 1.75 -6.98 -19.59
N ASN A 85 2.04 -7.49 -20.79
CA ASN A 85 2.91 -8.65 -21.07
C ASN A 85 4.39 -8.37 -20.77
N SER A 86 4.77 -7.10 -20.59
CA SER A 86 6.08 -6.69 -20.05
C SER A 86 5.96 -6.59 -18.54
N ARG A 87 6.37 -7.65 -17.85
CA ARG A 87 6.27 -7.77 -16.41
C ARG A 87 7.65 -7.60 -15.81
N PRO A 88 7.95 -6.42 -15.23
CA PRO A 88 9.26 -6.18 -14.62
C PRO A 88 9.57 -7.13 -13.44
N LEU A 89 8.55 -7.81 -12.87
CA LEU A 89 8.71 -8.88 -11.88
C LEU A 89 8.61 -10.31 -12.48
N GLY A 90 8.89 -10.45 -13.78
CA GLY A 90 8.81 -11.72 -14.50
C GLY A 90 7.38 -12.20 -14.75
N GLY A 91 7.19 -13.45 -15.17
CA GLY A 91 5.87 -13.99 -15.58
C GLY A 91 4.83 -14.18 -14.47
N ALA A 92 4.93 -13.51 -13.32
CA ALA A 92 3.91 -13.55 -12.27
C ALA A 92 2.86 -12.46 -12.47
N VAL A 93 1.61 -12.79 -12.21
CA VAL A 93 0.49 -11.83 -12.20
C VAL A 93 0.25 -11.41 -10.77
N LEU A 94 0.45 -10.13 -10.47
CA LEU A 94 0.16 -9.56 -9.16
C LEU A 94 -1.35 -9.47 -8.95
N ASP A 95 -1.78 -9.49 -7.70
CA ASP A 95 -3.19 -9.33 -7.33
C ASP A 95 -3.68 -7.90 -7.53
N GLY A 96 -2.81 -6.89 -7.34
CA GLY A 96 -3.26 -5.50 -7.25
C GLY A 96 -2.18 -4.44 -7.37
N ILE A 97 -2.63 -3.19 -7.33
CA ILE A 97 -1.82 -1.98 -7.23
C ILE A 97 -2.08 -1.29 -5.89
N ASP A 98 -1.02 -0.94 -5.19
CA ASP A 98 -1.05 -0.16 -3.97
C ASP A 98 -0.56 1.27 -4.25
N PHE A 99 -1.24 2.28 -3.70
CA PHE A 99 -0.91 3.69 -3.91
C PHE A 99 -0.24 4.24 -2.67
N ASP A 100 1.09 4.32 -2.70
CA ASP A 100 1.94 4.87 -1.64
C ASP A 100 2.50 6.22 -2.10
N ILE A 101 1.60 7.20 -2.30
CA ILE A 101 1.96 8.48 -2.93
C ILE A 101 2.35 9.47 -1.84
N GLU A 102 3.64 9.79 -1.78
CA GLU A 102 4.25 10.62 -0.74
C GLU A 102 4.82 11.94 -1.28
N ASN A 103 4.76 12.19 -2.59
CA ASN A 103 5.23 13.44 -3.21
C ASN A 103 4.40 13.86 -4.44
N GLY A 104 4.76 15.02 -5.00
CA GLY A 104 4.03 15.64 -6.10
C GLY A 104 2.83 16.47 -5.64
N ASP A 105 1.80 16.54 -6.47
CA ASP A 105 0.61 17.38 -6.24
C ASP A 105 -0.72 16.60 -6.24
N GLY A 106 -0.66 15.26 -6.30
CA GLY A 106 -1.84 14.40 -6.31
C GLY A 106 -2.67 14.45 -7.59
N ARG A 107 -2.27 15.22 -8.61
CA ARG A 107 -3.05 15.34 -9.85
C ARG A 107 -3.07 14.02 -10.63
N TYR A 108 -4.17 13.81 -11.32
CA TYR A 108 -4.42 12.69 -12.25
C TYR A 108 -4.47 11.28 -11.65
N TYR A 109 -4.09 11.07 -10.39
CA TYR A 109 -4.36 9.80 -9.67
C TYR A 109 -5.85 9.39 -9.68
N PRO A 110 -6.85 10.31 -9.62
CA PRO A 110 -8.25 9.95 -9.83
C PRO A 110 -8.52 9.25 -11.17
N ALA A 111 -7.84 9.67 -12.24
CA ALA A 111 -7.99 9.04 -13.56
C ALA A 111 -7.30 7.67 -13.62
N LEU A 112 -6.15 7.53 -12.95
CA LEU A 112 -5.44 6.26 -12.80
C LEU A 112 -6.29 5.23 -12.04
N VAL A 113 -6.84 5.61 -10.88
CA VAL A 113 -7.73 4.76 -10.06
C VAL A 113 -8.97 4.34 -10.85
N ARG A 114 -9.62 5.28 -11.55
CA ARG A 114 -10.79 4.97 -12.39
C ARG A 114 -10.45 3.93 -13.44
N ARG A 115 -9.34 4.12 -14.17
CA ARG A 115 -8.96 3.19 -15.23
C ARG A 115 -8.56 1.81 -14.68
N LEU A 116 -7.80 1.74 -13.59
CA LEU A 116 -7.45 0.45 -12.97
C LEU A 116 -8.68 -0.30 -12.41
N SER A 117 -9.69 0.44 -11.95
CA SER A 117 -10.97 -0.14 -11.51
C SER A 117 -11.73 -0.78 -12.67
N GLU A 118 -11.74 -0.17 -13.85
CA GLU A 118 -12.30 -0.75 -15.09
C GLU A 118 -11.56 -2.04 -15.51
N LEU A 119 -10.26 -2.13 -15.19
CA LEU A 119 -9.43 -3.32 -15.42
C LEU A 119 -9.60 -4.40 -14.33
N ARG A 120 -10.46 -4.17 -13.32
CA ARG A 120 -10.81 -5.11 -12.25
C ARG A 120 -9.61 -5.58 -11.42
N VAL A 121 -8.64 -4.68 -11.21
CA VAL A 121 -7.45 -4.93 -10.39
C VAL A 121 -7.77 -4.62 -8.92
N TYR A 122 -7.17 -5.34 -7.96
CA TYR A 122 -7.28 -4.95 -6.54
C TYR A 122 -6.54 -3.63 -6.32
N LEU A 123 -7.18 -2.68 -5.62
CA LEU A 123 -6.58 -1.37 -5.33
C LEU A 123 -6.48 -1.17 -3.82
N THR A 124 -5.29 -0.79 -3.36
CA THR A 124 -5.04 -0.39 -1.97
C THR A 124 -4.38 0.98 -1.95
N ALA A 125 -4.42 1.66 -0.81
CA ALA A 125 -3.79 2.97 -0.66
C ALA A 125 -3.17 3.10 0.74
N ALA A 126 -2.01 3.76 0.79
CA ALA A 126 -1.30 4.08 2.01
C ALA A 126 -1.25 5.62 2.22
N PRO A 127 -2.40 6.26 2.52
CA PRO A 127 -2.39 7.69 2.82
C PRO A 127 -1.63 7.98 4.11
N GLN A 128 -1.14 9.20 4.22
CA GLN A 128 -0.67 9.74 5.48
C GLN A 128 -1.83 9.93 6.47
N CYS A 129 -1.51 10.05 7.75
CA CYS A 129 -2.51 10.15 8.81
C CYS A 129 -3.35 11.42 8.78
N PRO A 130 -2.80 12.61 8.49
CA PRO A 130 -3.59 13.84 8.43
C PRO A 130 -4.71 13.69 7.40
N PHE A 131 -5.94 13.95 7.84
CA PHE A 131 -7.10 13.95 6.96
C PHE A 131 -7.47 15.40 6.57
N PRO A 132 -7.74 15.70 5.29
CA PRO A 132 -7.59 14.80 4.14
C PRO A 132 -6.12 14.55 3.79
N ASP A 133 -5.83 13.40 3.16
CA ASP A 133 -4.48 13.12 2.65
C ASP A 133 -4.11 14.09 1.52
N ARG A 134 -2.90 14.64 1.58
CA ARG A 134 -2.46 15.69 0.66
C ARG A 134 -2.41 15.24 -0.80
N TYR A 135 -2.08 13.98 -1.07
CA TYR A 135 -1.79 13.49 -2.42
C TYR A 135 -2.91 12.61 -2.98
N LEU A 136 -3.60 11.89 -2.10
CA LEU A 136 -4.57 10.86 -2.45
C LEU A 136 -6.01 11.31 -2.26
N ASN A 137 -6.32 12.40 -1.54
CA ASN A 137 -7.71 12.78 -1.23
C ASN A 137 -8.67 12.67 -2.43
N ASP A 138 -8.30 13.23 -3.57
CA ASP A 138 -9.15 13.24 -4.76
C ASP A 138 -9.30 11.83 -5.35
N ALA A 139 -8.23 11.03 -5.31
CA ALA A 139 -8.25 9.64 -5.76
C ALA A 139 -9.14 8.79 -4.84
N LEU A 140 -9.06 9.00 -3.52
CA LEU A 140 -9.87 8.33 -2.50
C LEU A 140 -11.35 8.74 -2.54
N SER A 141 -11.64 9.91 -3.12
CA SER A 141 -13.00 10.42 -3.33
C SER A 141 -13.65 9.91 -4.61
N THR A 142 -12.88 9.27 -5.51
CA THR A 142 -13.48 8.61 -6.67
C THR A 142 -14.36 7.46 -6.18
N SER A 143 -15.60 7.38 -6.66
CA SER A 143 -16.57 6.38 -6.19
C SER A 143 -16.09 4.97 -6.54
N PHE A 144 -15.55 4.29 -5.52
CA PHE A 144 -15.20 2.88 -5.57
C PHE A 144 -16.47 2.04 -5.66
N SER A 145 -16.71 1.38 -6.79
CA SER A 145 -17.73 0.33 -6.86
C SER A 145 -17.09 -1.01 -6.43
N PRO A 146 -17.67 -1.74 -5.46
CA PRO A 146 -17.00 -2.83 -4.79
C PRO A 146 -17.12 -4.11 -5.61
N MET A 147 -16.04 -4.49 -6.29
CA MET A 147 -15.76 -5.91 -6.47
C MET A 147 -14.45 -6.34 -5.83
N PHE A 148 -13.56 -5.41 -5.48
CA PHE A 148 -12.25 -5.76 -4.96
C PHE A 148 -11.82 -4.80 -3.85
N GLY A 149 -11.49 -5.39 -2.70
CA GLY A 149 -11.43 -4.70 -1.43
C GLY A 149 -10.34 -3.64 -1.39
N SER A 150 -10.76 -2.40 -1.17
CA SER A 150 -9.84 -1.33 -0.81
C SER A 150 -9.42 -1.45 0.65
N SER A 151 -8.10 -1.35 0.86
CA SER A 151 -7.39 -1.39 2.14
C SER A 151 -6.69 -0.05 2.33
N PHE A 152 -6.88 0.57 3.49
CA PHE A 152 -6.33 1.88 3.85
C PHE A 152 -5.44 1.78 5.07
N THR A 153 -4.27 2.38 5.07
CA THR A 153 -3.38 2.38 6.25
C THR A 153 -3.26 3.77 6.85
N THR A 154 -3.69 3.97 8.10
CA THR A 154 -3.45 5.24 8.82
C THR A 154 -2.26 5.06 9.76
N MET A 155 -1.21 5.89 9.71
CA MET A 155 -0.14 5.79 10.72
C MET A 155 -0.61 6.29 12.09
N LEU A 156 -0.28 5.57 13.15
CA LEU A 156 -0.51 6.05 14.52
C LEU A 156 0.50 7.14 14.84
N SER A 157 0.07 8.32 15.27
CA SER A 157 0.97 9.26 15.96
C SER A 157 0.97 8.90 17.45
N SER A 158 1.97 8.18 17.91
CA SER A 158 2.06 7.62 19.26
C SER A 158 2.31 8.70 20.32
N SER A 159 1.28 8.99 21.12
CA SER A 159 1.32 9.53 22.50
C SER A 159 -0.07 9.90 23.03
N LYS A 160 -1.11 9.91 22.18
CA LYS A 160 -2.49 10.30 22.55
C LYS A 160 -3.53 9.36 21.93
N PRO A 161 -4.02 8.35 22.66
CA PRO A 161 -5.01 7.37 22.16
C PRO A 161 -6.26 8.02 21.55
N ASP A 162 -6.71 9.15 22.09
CA ASP A 162 -7.90 9.84 21.58
C ASP A 162 -7.68 10.50 20.22
N ASN A 163 -6.47 11.01 19.94
CA ASN A 163 -6.13 11.54 18.62
C ASN A 163 -6.22 10.44 17.56
N PHE A 164 -5.76 9.24 17.88
CA PHE A 164 -5.89 8.10 17.00
C PHE A 164 -7.35 7.71 16.78
N LYS A 165 -8.15 7.58 17.84
CA LYS A 165 -9.58 7.23 17.73
C LYS A 165 -10.33 8.23 16.86
N ASN A 166 -10.06 9.53 17.04
CA ASN A 166 -10.64 10.60 16.24
C ASN A 166 -10.24 10.50 14.77
N SER A 167 -8.95 10.28 14.50
CA SER A 167 -8.45 10.08 13.13
C SER A 167 -9.08 8.85 12.47
N TRP A 168 -9.08 7.70 13.15
CA TRP A 168 -9.70 6.46 12.68
C TRP A 168 -11.18 6.65 12.33
N ASN A 169 -11.95 7.29 13.23
CA ASN A 169 -13.37 7.59 12.99
C ASN A 169 -13.54 8.54 11.80
N LYS A 170 -12.68 9.56 11.67
CA LYS A 170 -12.74 10.49 10.55
C LYS A 170 -12.48 9.79 9.21
N TRP A 171 -11.44 8.97 9.14
CA TRP A 171 -11.10 8.18 7.95
C TRP A 171 -12.21 7.19 7.57
N THR A 172 -12.66 6.39 8.53
CA THR A 172 -13.64 5.32 8.28
C THR A 172 -15.05 5.85 7.96
N SER A 173 -15.39 7.06 8.38
CA SER A 173 -16.65 7.73 8.01
C SER A 173 -16.58 8.54 6.72
N SER A 174 -15.41 9.10 6.38
CA SER A 174 -15.27 9.99 5.22
C SER A 174 -14.91 9.26 3.92
N VAL A 175 -14.27 8.08 4.00
CA VAL A 175 -13.81 7.35 2.80
C VAL A 175 -14.64 6.08 2.57
N SER A 176 -15.08 5.91 1.32
CA SER A 176 -15.89 4.77 0.88
C SER A 176 -15.01 3.55 0.58
N ALA A 177 -14.40 3.00 1.63
CA ALA A 177 -13.59 1.80 1.55
C ALA A 177 -14.23 0.57 2.17
N SER A 178 -13.87 -0.61 1.66
CA SER A 178 -14.34 -1.88 2.22
C SER A 178 -13.66 -2.22 3.54
N LYS A 179 -12.36 -1.95 3.67
CA LYS A 179 -11.54 -2.28 4.82
C LYS A 179 -10.50 -1.21 5.11
N PHE A 180 -10.22 -1.01 6.38
CA PHE A 180 -9.20 -0.12 6.92
C PHE A 180 -8.26 -0.92 7.81
N PHE A 181 -6.99 -0.59 7.73
CA PHE A 181 -5.89 -1.22 8.41
C PHE A 181 -5.17 -0.15 9.24
N VAL A 182 -4.67 -0.56 10.38
CA VAL A 182 -3.83 0.31 11.20
C VAL A 182 -2.40 0.22 10.65
N GLY A 183 -1.87 1.31 10.09
CA GLY A 183 -0.49 1.36 9.58
C GLY A 183 0.48 1.68 10.70
N LEU A 184 1.58 0.93 10.80
CA LEU A 184 2.57 1.09 11.86
C LEU A 184 3.99 0.84 11.38
N PRO A 185 4.98 1.61 11.87
CA PRO A 185 6.36 1.21 11.72
C PRO A 185 6.67 -0.01 12.60
N ALA A 186 7.43 -0.97 12.08
CA ALA A 186 7.81 -2.21 12.79
C ALA A 186 8.83 -1.96 13.91
N SER A 187 9.48 -0.80 13.91
CA SER A 187 10.48 -0.39 14.89
C SER A 187 10.59 1.15 14.94
N ARG A 188 11.23 1.69 15.99
CA ARG A 188 11.60 3.12 16.04
C ARG A 188 12.61 3.53 14.96
N ALA A 189 13.30 2.57 14.34
CA ALA A 189 14.24 2.85 13.25
C ALA A 189 13.56 2.85 11.88
N ALA A 190 12.32 2.35 11.78
CA ALA A 190 11.58 2.29 10.53
C ALA A 190 10.90 3.62 10.15
N ALA A 191 10.74 4.54 11.11
CA ALA A 191 10.15 5.86 10.89
C ALA A 191 10.63 6.86 11.95
N GLY A 192 10.63 8.14 11.61
CA GLY A 192 10.98 9.22 12.55
C GLY A 192 9.98 9.35 13.72
N ASP A 193 8.74 8.93 13.51
CA ASP A 193 7.68 8.92 14.50
C ASP A 193 6.70 7.74 14.31
N GLY A 194 5.68 7.70 15.17
CA GLY A 194 4.53 6.81 15.02
C GLY A 194 4.71 5.35 15.42
N TYR A 195 5.89 4.97 15.93
CA TYR A 195 6.09 3.64 16.51
C TYR A 195 5.24 3.45 17.78
N VAL A 196 4.43 2.39 17.79
CA VAL A 196 3.61 2.00 18.94
C VAL A 196 4.15 0.69 19.50
N THR A 197 4.25 0.55 20.83
CA THR A 197 4.70 -0.71 21.42
C THR A 197 3.66 -1.82 21.18
N THR A 198 4.08 -3.08 21.14
CA THR A 198 3.13 -4.20 20.96
C THR A 198 2.11 -4.27 22.10
N ASN A 199 2.47 -3.86 23.32
CA ASN A 199 1.56 -3.78 24.46
C ASN A 199 0.49 -2.70 24.25
N ASP A 200 0.88 -1.49 23.84
CA ASP A 200 -0.05 -0.39 23.59
C ASP A 200 -0.97 -0.70 22.40
N LEU A 201 -0.44 -1.33 21.36
CA LEU A 201 -1.24 -1.79 20.23
C LEU A 201 -2.33 -2.76 20.71
N LYS A 202 -1.96 -3.76 21.52
CA LYS A 202 -2.90 -4.77 22.03
C LYS A 202 -3.93 -4.24 23.02
N THR A 203 -3.54 -3.30 23.88
CA THR A 203 -4.38 -2.86 25.01
C THR A 203 -5.15 -1.59 24.71
N GLN A 204 -4.67 -0.72 23.83
CA GLN A 204 -5.25 0.61 23.59
C GLN A 204 -5.83 0.78 22.18
N VAL A 205 -5.20 0.20 21.17
CA VAL A 205 -5.56 0.40 19.74
C VAL A 205 -6.50 -0.70 19.24
N LEU A 206 -6.08 -1.96 19.32
CA LEU A 206 -6.81 -3.10 18.76
C LEU A 206 -8.24 -3.24 19.34
N PRO A 207 -8.48 -3.10 20.66
CA PRO A 207 -9.83 -3.21 21.21
C PRO A 207 -10.80 -2.18 20.61
N PHE A 208 -10.31 -0.98 20.30
CA PHE A 208 -11.11 0.08 19.70
C PHE A 208 -11.41 -0.22 18.23
N VAL A 209 -10.39 -0.44 17.40
CA VAL A 209 -10.61 -0.60 15.94
C VAL A 209 -11.38 -1.87 15.60
N LYS A 210 -11.20 -2.95 16.37
CA LYS A 210 -11.92 -4.22 16.16
C LYS A 210 -13.43 -4.12 16.36
N SER A 211 -13.93 -3.08 17.03
CA SER A 211 -15.37 -2.82 17.13
C SER A 211 -15.99 -2.40 15.79
N SER A 212 -15.19 -1.93 14.83
CA SER A 212 -15.64 -1.52 13.51
C SER A 212 -15.67 -2.69 12.53
N SER A 213 -16.80 -2.89 11.83
CA SER A 213 -16.91 -3.85 10.73
C SER A 213 -15.98 -3.53 9.54
N LYS A 214 -15.52 -2.27 9.46
CA LYS A 214 -14.55 -1.80 8.47
C LYS A 214 -13.11 -2.16 8.85
N TYR A 215 -12.82 -2.67 10.06
CA TYR A 215 -11.47 -3.13 10.40
C TYR A 215 -11.06 -4.34 9.54
N GLY A 216 -9.85 -4.26 8.98
CA GLY A 216 -9.24 -5.25 8.11
C GLY A 216 -7.95 -5.86 8.64
N GLY A 217 -7.26 -5.20 9.58
CA GLY A 217 -6.02 -5.70 10.17
C GLY A 217 -5.01 -4.60 10.49
N VAL A 218 -3.73 -4.98 10.48
CA VAL A 218 -2.57 -4.09 10.69
C VAL A 218 -1.69 -4.18 9.45
N MET A 219 -1.16 -3.04 9.01
CA MET A 219 -0.07 -2.95 8.03
C MET A 219 1.21 -2.55 8.77
N ILE A 220 2.31 -3.24 8.45
CA ILE A 220 3.60 -3.05 9.12
C ILE A 220 4.63 -2.60 8.08
N SER A 221 5.22 -1.44 8.31
CA SER A 221 6.34 -0.90 7.53
C SER A 221 7.64 -0.99 8.34
N ASP A 222 8.65 -1.74 7.97
CA ASP A 222 8.81 -2.63 6.81
C ASP A 222 9.20 -4.05 7.27
N LYS A 223 9.31 -4.97 6.30
CA LYS A 223 9.71 -6.36 6.55
C LYS A 223 11.10 -6.48 7.17
N TYR A 224 12.04 -5.63 6.77
CA TYR A 224 13.42 -5.66 7.27
C TYR A 224 13.47 -5.38 8.78
N ASN A 225 12.77 -4.35 9.22
CA ASN A 225 12.65 -4.02 10.63
C ASN A 225 11.82 -5.06 11.39
N ASP A 226 10.75 -5.57 10.79
CA ASP A 226 9.91 -6.60 11.39
C ASP A 226 10.69 -7.90 11.65
N ASP A 227 11.55 -8.35 10.73
CA ASP A 227 12.40 -9.53 10.93
C ASP A 227 13.36 -9.36 12.11
N ARG A 228 13.85 -8.15 12.33
CA ARG A 228 14.81 -7.84 13.40
C ARG A 228 14.12 -7.69 14.76
N THR A 229 12.90 -7.16 14.80
CA THR A 229 12.18 -6.89 16.05
C THR A 229 11.16 -7.96 16.42
N GLY A 230 10.74 -8.78 15.46
CA GLY A 230 9.67 -9.76 15.58
C GLY A 230 8.31 -9.11 15.88
N TYR A 231 8.07 -7.88 15.40
CA TYR A 231 6.88 -7.09 15.77
C TYR A 231 5.58 -7.81 15.38
N SER A 232 5.46 -8.24 14.13
CA SER A 232 4.32 -8.99 13.59
C SER A 232 4.09 -10.29 14.35
N SER A 233 5.16 -11.04 14.63
CA SER A 233 5.10 -12.30 15.38
C SER A 233 4.54 -12.09 16.79
N LYS A 234 4.88 -10.98 17.44
CA LYS A 234 4.37 -10.63 18.77
C LYS A 234 2.90 -10.22 18.78
N ILE A 235 2.34 -9.75 17.66
CA ILE A 235 0.96 -9.23 17.60
C ILE A 235 0.00 -10.13 16.84
N LYS A 236 0.51 -11.13 16.10
CA LYS A 236 -0.26 -11.98 15.17
C LYS A 236 -1.53 -12.55 15.79
N ASP A 237 -1.44 -13.13 16.98
CA ASP A 237 -2.58 -13.76 17.65
C ASP A 237 -3.59 -12.76 18.22
N SER A 238 -3.22 -11.47 18.24
CA SER A 238 -4.07 -10.38 18.72
C SER A 238 -4.77 -9.64 17.59
N VAL A 239 -4.41 -9.87 16.32
CA VAL A 239 -5.00 -9.20 15.13
C VAL A 239 -6.18 -10.00 14.60
#